data_AF-A0A0J8UBA7-F1
#
_entry.id   AF-A0A0J8UBA7-F1
#
_cell.length_a   1.000
_cell.length_b   1.000
_cell.length_c   1.000
_cell.angle_alpha   90.00
_cell.angle_beta   90.00
_cell.angle_gamma   90.00
#
_symmetry.space_group_name_H-M   'P 1'
#
loop_
_entity.id
_entity.type
_entity.pdbx_description
1 polymer ?
#
loop_
_entity_poly.entity_id
_entity_poly.type
_entity_poly.pdbx_seq_one_letter_code
_entity_poly.pdbx_strand_id
1 'polypeptide(L)'
;MTSKERNLERASVKLGYNNDRDPKRVYFTTDRDLARGWAVRAVLGGGSLYRVRPVPPSSLQPDADFRGVAFSARRAEVLEVAEEVIDMSEDDAERACALKYVTWIDGTPTYDHDGYFQPPPSRRHQGKTAADYRDLGKWLKFAEVGGKILYVSSAGLAELP
;
A
#
# COMPACT_ATOMS: atom_id res chain seq x y z
N MET A 1 0.82 -25.49 -14.54
CA MET A 1 0.12 -24.19 -14.49
C MET A 1 -1.35 -24.41 -14.84
N THR A 2 -2.25 -24.23 -13.87
CA THR A 2 -3.67 -24.59 -13.96
C THR A 2 -4.50 -23.55 -14.74
N SER A 3 -5.73 -23.89 -15.12
CA SER A 3 -6.65 -22.95 -15.81
C SER A 3 -7.10 -21.80 -14.90
N LYS A 4 -7.14 -22.04 -13.58
CA LYS A 4 -7.48 -21.07 -12.54
C LYS A 4 -6.39 -20.00 -12.37
N GLU A 5 -5.12 -20.41 -12.34
CA GLU A 5 -3.96 -19.50 -12.31
C GLU A 5 -3.94 -18.54 -13.51
N ARG A 6 -4.19 -19.05 -14.72
CA ARG A 6 -4.23 -18.23 -15.94
C ARG A 6 -5.40 -17.24 -15.96
N ASN A 7 -6.53 -17.58 -15.34
CA ASN A 7 -7.67 -16.68 -15.23
C ASN A 7 -7.41 -15.56 -14.21
N LEU A 8 -6.73 -15.85 -13.11
CA LEU A 8 -6.26 -14.85 -12.13
C LEU A 8 -5.20 -13.91 -12.73
N GLU A 9 -4.26 -14.45 -13.50
CA GLU A 9 -3.25 -13.67 -14.22
C GLU A 9 -3.92 -12.74 -15.25
N ARG A 10 -4.87 -13.26 -16.05
CA ARG A 10 -5.66 -12.44 -16.99
C ARG A 10 -6.50 -11.39 -16.28
N ALA A 11 -7.11 -11.70 -15.14
CA ALA A 11 -7.85 -10.73 -14.35
C ALA A 11 -6.94 -9.62 -13.81
N SER A 12 -5.74 -9.96 -13.34
CA SER A 12 -4.73 -9.01 -12.86
C SER A 12 -4.21 -8.11 -13.98
N VAL A 13 -4.04 -8.66 -15.19
CA VAL A 13 -3.70 -7.87 -16.40
C VAL A 13 -4.86 -6.95 -16.81
N LYS A 14 -6.13 -7.40 -16.67
CA LYS A 14 -7.33 -6.70 -17.15
C LYS A 14 -7.87 -5.64 -16.19
N LEU A 15 -7.62 -5.78 -14.88
CA LEU A 15 -7.93 -4.77 -13.85
C LEU A 15 -7.00 -3.55 -13.90
N GLY A 16 -5.98 -3.59 -14.77
CA GLY A 16 -5.05 -2.50 -14.94
C GLY A 16 -3.93 -2.57 -13.91
N TYR A 17 -2.71 -2.64 -14.42
CA TYR A 17 -1.56 -2.10 -13.72
C TYR A 17 -1.89 -0.64 -13.41
N ASN A 18 -2.25 -0.36 -12.16
CA ASN A 18 -2.52 0.98 -11.62
C ASN A 18 -1.54 2.04 -12.17
N ASN A 19 -2.02 3.27 -12.35
CA ASN A 19 -1.19 4.44 -12.72
C ASN A 19 -0.09 4.79 -11.68
N ASP A 20 0.01 4.04 -10.58
CA ASP A 20 0.98 4.23 -9.50
C ASP A 20 2.24 3.36 -9.64
N ARG A 21 2.28 2.39 -10.59
CA ARG A 21 3.38 1.42 -10.71
C ARG A 21 3.84 1.22 -12.14
N ASP A 22 5.16 1.25 -12.34
CA ASP A 22 5.78 0.91 -13.63
C ASP A 22 5.68 -0.60 -13.89
N PRO A 23 4.91 -1.06 -14.91
CA PRO A 23 4.76 -2.48 -15.22
C PRO A 23 6.05 -3.14 -15.73
N LYS A 24 7.09 -2.35 -16.04
CA LYS A 24 8.42 -2.86 -16.45
C LYS A 24 9.33 -3.16 -15.26
N ARG A 25 8.80 -3.08 -14.03
CA ARG A 25 9.53 -3.27 -12.79
C ARG A 25 8.87 -4.30 -11.90
N VAL A 26 9.70 -4.93 -11.07
CA VAL A 26 9.29 -5.71 -9.92
C VAL A 26 9.63 -4.93 -8.66
N TYR A 27 8.73 -4.97 -7.68
CA TYR A 27 8.87 -4.27 -6.40
C TYR A 27 9.02 -5.28 -5.28
N PHE A 28 9.89 -4.98 -4.33
CA PHE A 28 10.20 -5.84 -3.19
C PHE A 28 10.67 -4.99 -2.02
N THR A 29 10.58 -5.55 -0.82
CA THR A 29 10.90 -4.84 0.42
C THR A 29 11.71 -5.73 1.36
N THR A 30 12.50 -5.08 2.22
CA THR A 30 13.16 -5.72 3.36
C THR A 30 12.30 -5.75 4.61
N ASP A 31 11.16 -5.04 4.65
CA ASP A 31 10.18 -5.14 5.74
C ASP A 31 9.21 -6.29 5.45
N ARG A 32 9.28 -7.35 6.27
CA ARG A 32 8.48 -8.56 6.07
C ARG A 32 6.98 -8.28 6.22
N ASP A 33 6.57 -7.43 7.15
CA ASP A 33 5.16 -7.14 7.38
C ASP A 33 4.58 -6.33 6.22
N LEU A 34 5.35 -5.38 5.70
CA LEU A 34 4.97 -4.64 4.49
C LEU A 34 4.77 -5.61 3.31
N ALA A 35 5.66 -6.59 3.13
CA ALA A 35 5.52 -7.60 2.09
C ALA A 35 4.25 -8.45 2.28
N ARG A 36 3.95 -8.86 3.52
CA ARG A 36 2.74 -9.63 3.85
C ARG A 36 1.48 -8.83 3.57
N GLY A 37 1.43 -7.57 4.01
CA GLY A 37 0.29 -6.68 3.77
C GLY A 37 0.01 -6.47 2.28
N TRP A 38 1.05 -6.25 1.47
CA TRP A 38 0.90 -6.12 0.02
C TRP A 38 0.40 -7.40 -0.65
N ALA A 39 0.88 -8.56 -0.22
CA ALA A 39 0.47 -9.84 -0.79
C ALA A 39 -0.99 -10.19 -0.46
N VAL A 40 -1.56 -9.69 0.64
CA VAL A 40 -3.01 -9.75 0.90
C VAL A 40 -3.77 -8.71 0.07
N ARG A 41 -3.31 -7.45 0.05
CA ARG A 41 -4.04 -6.33 -0.60
C ARG A 41 -4.05 -6.40 -2.12
N ALA A 42 -2.97 -6.89 -2.75
CA ALA A 42 -2.80 -6.83 -4.20
C ALA A 42 -3.10 -8.15 -4.93
N VAL A 43 -3.21 -9.27 -4.22
CA VAL A 43 -3.42 -10.60 -4.82
C VAL A 43 -4.77 -11.16 -4.41
N LEU A 44 -5.68 -11.28 -5.37
CA LEU A 44 -6.99 -11.87 -5.14
C LEU A 44 -6.84 -13.34 -4.74
N GLY A 45 -7.31 -13.70 -3.54
CA GLY A 45 -7.18 -15.04 -2.99
C GLY A 45 -5.91 -15.27 -2.16
N GLY A 46 -5.16 -14.21 -1.84
CA GLY A 46 -3.94 -14.27 -1.04
C GLY A 46 -2.68 -14.51 -1.86
N GLY A 47 -1.54 -14.06 -1.32
CA GLY A 47 -0.23 -14.21 -1.92
C GLY A 47 0.73 -15.04 -1.07
N SER A 48 1.93 -15.27 -1.61
CA SER A 48 3.05 -15.91 -0.92
C SER A 48 4.22 -14.93 -0.85
N LEU A 49 5.11 -15.12 0.13
CA LEU A 49 6.37 -14.38 0.18
C LEU A 49 7.48 -15.16 -0.49
N TYR A 50 8.27 -14.44 -1.28
CA TYR A 50 9.45 -14.97 -1.95
C TYR A 50 10.66 -14.16 -1.53
N ARG A 51 11.76 -14.84 -1.18
CA ARG A 51 13.04 -14.16 -1.10
C ARG A 51 13.58 -14.03 -2.50
N VAL A 52 13.93 -12.81 -2.89
CA VAL A 52 14.36 -12.51 -4.26
C VAL A 52 15.73 -11.85 -4.29
N ARG A 53 16.41 -11.98 -5.42
CA ARG A 53 17.64 -11.27 -5.75
C ARG A 53 17.41 -10.40 -6.99
N PRO A 54 17.65 -9.08 -6.94
CA PRO A 54 17.53 -8.21 -8.11
C PRO A 54 18.52 -8.59 -9.23
N VAL A 55 18.06 -8.62 -10.48
CA VAL A 55 18.91 -8.94 -11.64
C VAL A 55 18.63 -8.00 -12.83
N PRO A 56 19.63 -7.30 -13.39
CA PRO A 56 20.99 -7.17 -12.87
C PRO A 56 20.98 -6.34 -11.56
N PRO A 57 21.96 -6.51 -10.65
CA PRO A 57 22.06 -5.70 -9.44
C PRO A 57 22.08 -4.20 -9.71
N SER A 58 22.63 -3.78 -10.85
CA SER A 58 22.66 -2.38 -11.31
C SER A 58 21.29 -1.79 -11.62
N SER A 59 20.23 -2.60 -11.68
CA SER A 59 18.86 -2.12 -11.89
C SER A 59 18.10 -1.83 -10.60
N LEU A 60 18.69 -2.11 -9.43
CA LEU A 60 18.09 -1.83 -8.14
C LEU A 60 17.94 -0.31 -7.93
N GLN A 61 16.73 0.12 -7.58
CA GLN A 61 16.42 1.51 -7.26
C GLN A 61 15.54 1.57 -6.01
N PRO A 62 15.74 2.56 -5.12
CA PRO A 62 14.82 2.80 -4.01
C PRO A 62 13.40 3.09 -4.51
N ASP A 63 12.41 2.62 -3.75
CA ASP A 63 11.03 3.03 -3.93
C ASP A 63 10.79 4.40 -3.27
N ALA A 64 10.13 5.31 -3.97
CA ALA A 64 9.85 6.65 -3.46
C ALA A 64 8.77 6.63 -2.36
N ASP A 65 7.86 5.66 -2.43
CA ASP A 65 6.71 5.54 -1.52
C ASP A 65 7.11 4.94 -0.16
N PHE A 66 8.16 4.11 -0.15
CA PHE A 66 8.62 3.37 1.03
C PHE A 66 10.13 3.50 1.23
N ARG A 67 10.57 4.74 1.48
CA ARG A 67 12.00 5.09 1.55
C ARG A 67 12.75 4.22 2.57
N GLY A 68 13.86 3.66 2.12
CA GLY A 68 14.79 2.90 2.96
C GLY A 68 14.39 1.44 3.20
N VAL A 69 13.17 1.03 2.87
CA VAL A 69 12.71 -0.36 3.08
C VAL A 69 12.17 -1.03 1.84
N ALA A 70 11.70 -0.29 0.82
CA ALA A 70 11.28 -0.89 -0.44
C ALA A 70 12.10 -0.39 -1.63
N PHE A 71 12.11 -1.24 -2.64
CA PHE A 71 12.97 -1.13 -3.80
C PHE A 71 12.25 -1.67 -5.03
N SER A 72 12.73 -1.26 -6.19
CA SER A 72 12.33 -1.82 -7.48
C SER A 72 13.55 -2.23 -8.30
N ALA A 73 13.35 -3.17 -9.21
CA ALA A 73 14.33 -3.56 -10.22
C ALA A 73 13.64 -3.96 -11.53
N ARG A 74 14.40 -4.07 -12.62
CA ARG A 74 13.82 -4.53 -13.91
C ARG A 74 13.35 -5.98 -13.83
N ARG A 75 14.10 -6.82 -13.12
CA ARG A 75 13.80 -8.23 -12.87
C ARG A 75 14.34 -8.63 -11.51
N ALA A 76 13.83 -9.73 -10.98
CA ALA A 76 14.39 -10.38 -9.82
C ALA A 76 14.32 -11.91 -10.01
N GLU A 77 15.31 -12.60 -9.49
CA GLU A 77 15.35 -14.05 -9.40
C GLU A 77 14.75 -14.48 -8.05
N VAL A 78 13.80 -15.42 -8.08
CA VAL A 78 13.27 -16.04 -6.86
C VAL A 78 14.29 -17.03 -6.34
N LEU A 79 14.73 -16.85 -5.09
CA LEU A 79 15.69 -17.73 -4.43
C LEU A 79 14.97 -18.86 -3.69
N GLU A 80 13.89 -18.52 -2.99
CA GLU A 80 13.08 -19.46 -2.21
C GLU A 80 11.69 -18.89 -1.94
N VAL A 81 10.78 -19.79 -1.54
CA VAL A 81 9.50 -19.41 -0.94
C VAL A 81 9.71 -19.24 0.56
N ALA A 82 9.50 -18.02 1.06
CA ALA A 82 9.72 -17.67 2.46
C ALA A 82 8.46 -17.80 3.33
N GLU A 83 7.28 -17.84 2.70
CA GLU A 83 5.97 -18.08 3.32
C GLU A 83 5.01 -18.51 2.21
N GLU A 84 4.42 -19.70 2.34
CA GLU A 84 3.36 -20.16 1.44
C GLU A 84 2.01 -19.73 1.98
N VAL A 85 1.20 -19.04 1.17
CA VAL A 85 -0.16 -18.60 1.49
C VAL A 85 -0.22 -17.79 2.79
N ILE A 86 -0.15 -16.48 2.66
CA ILE A 86 -0.18 -15.58 3.82
C ILE A 86 -1.57 -15.59 4.45
N ASP A 87 -1.60 -15.99 5.72
CA ASP A 87 -2.76 -15.84 6.60
C ASP A 87 -2.63 -14.53 7.40
N MET A 88 -3.40 -13.52 7.00
CA MET A 88 -3.42 -12.19 7.59
C MET A 88 -4.77 -11.54 7.26
N SER A 89 -5.38 -10.89 8.25
CA SER A 89 -6.65 -10.18 8.06
C SER A 89 -6.46 -8.95 7.16
N GLU A 90 -7.54 -8.50 6.50
CA GLU A 90 -7.50 -7.27 5.68
C GLU A 90 -7.10 -6.04 6.52
N ASP A 91 -7.54 -5.96 7.79
CA ASP A 91 -7.22 -4.86 8.70
C ASP A 91 -5.73 -4.86 9.10
N ASP A 92 -5.16 -6.04 9.38
CA ASP A 92 -3.73 -6.17 9.65
C ASP A 92 -2.87 -5.86 8.42
N ALA A 93 -3.35 -6.25 7.23
CA ALA A 93 -2.69 -5.94 5.97
C ALA A 93 -2.67 -4.43 5.67
N GLU A 94 -3.79 -3.74 5.89
CA GLU A 94 -3.83 -2.27 5.80
C GLU A 94 -2.91 -1.62 6.85
N ARG A 95 -2.92 -2.12 8.10
CA ARG A 95 -2.03 -1.62 9.16
C ARG A 95 -0.55 -1.76 8.77
N ALA A 96 -0.17 -2.92 8.24
CA ALA A 96 1.19 -3.18 7.79
C ALA A 96 1.64 -2.27 6.64
N CYS A 97 0.72 -1.93 5.72
CA CYS A 97 1.02 -1.03 4.60
C CYS A 97 0.95 0.46 4.96
N ALA A 98 0.15 0.86 5.94
CA ALA A 98 -0.14 2.28 6.19
C ALA A 98 0.63 2.87 7.36
N LEU A 99 0.64 2.21 8.52
CA LEU A 99 0.94 2.86 9.81
C LEU A 99 2.34 3.46 9.90
N LYS A 100 3.34 2.81 9.28
CA LYS A 100 4.74 3.28 9.28
C LYS A 100 5.06 4.22 8.11
N TYR A 101 4.24 4.23 7.06
CA TYR A 101 4.66 4.73 5.74
C TYR A 101 3.78 5.84 5.19
N VAL A 102 2.53 5.92 5.62
CA VAL A 102 1.60 6.97 5.22
C VAL A 102 1.60 8.05 6.29
N THR A 103 2.41 9.08 6.04
CA THR A 103 2.59 10.22 6.93
C THR A 103 2.23 11.53 6.25
N TRP A 104 1.84 12.50 7.06
CA TRP A 104 1.75 13.89 6.65
C TRP A 104 3.12 14.49 6.35
N ILE A 105 3.14 15.69 5.75
CA ILE A 105 4.36 16.41 5.39
C ILE A 105 5.29 16.71 6.57
N ASP A 106 4.75 16.76 7.79
CA ASP A 106 5.51 16.96 9.03
C ASP A 106 5.97 15.63 9.68
N GLY A 107 5.77 14.50 8.99
CA GLY A 107 6.14 13.17 9.46
C GLY A 107 5.16 12.56 10.46
N THR A 108 4.08 13.26 10.84
CA THR A 108 3.06 12.67 11.72
C THR A 108 2.24 11.61 10.97
N PRO A 109 1.81 10.52 11.64
CA PRO A 109 1.09 9.45 10.98
C PRO A 109 -0.30 9.92 10.52
N THR A 110 -0.73 9.43 9.35
CA THR A 110 -2.07 9.72 8.82
C THR A 110 -3.16 8.87 9.47
N TYR A 111 -2.80 7.74 10.08
CA TYR A 111 -3.74 6.87 10.78
C TYR A 111 -3.24 6.57 12.20
N ASP A 112 -4.16 6.33 13.13
CA ASP A 112 -3.80 5.70 14.39
C ASP A 112 -3.65 4.18 14.24
N HIS A 113 -3.33 3.52 15.35
CA HIS A 113 -3.16 2.07 15.42
C HIS A 113 -4.42 1.28 15.02
N ASP A 114 -5.59 1.87 15.25
CA ASP A 114 -6.88 1.24 14.94
C ASP A 114 -7.33 1.50 13.49
N GLY A 115 -6.51 2.23 12.72
CA GLY A 115 -6.73 2.53 11.31
C GLY A 115 -7.57 3.76 11.03
N TYR A 116 -7.86 4.57 12.06
CA TYR A 116 -8.66 5.78 11.87
C TYR A 116 -7.80 6.98 11.51
N PHE A 117 -8.36 7.78 10.62
CA PHE A 117 -7.73 8.97 10.07
C PHE A 117 -7.38 9.99 11.16
N GLN A 118 -6.15 10.50 11.11
CA GLN A 118 -5.64 11.57 11.96
C GLN A 118 -5.66 12.89 11.19
N PRO A 119 -6.10 14.00 11.80
CA PRO A 119 -6.15 15.30 11.12
C PRO A 119 -4.78 15.69 10.56
N PRO A 120 -4.70 16.19 9.31
CA PRO A 120 -3.47 16.76 8.77
C PRO A 120 -3.05 18.02 9.56
N PRO A 121 -1.78 18.46 9.45
CA PRO A 121 -1.27 19.61 10.21
C PRO A 121 -2.12 20.88 10.08
N SER A 122 -2.59 21.18 8.86
CA SER A 122 -3.44 22.33 8.57
C SER A 122 -4.77 22.31 9.34
N ARG A 123 -5.37 21.13 9.53
CA ARG A 123 -6.63 20.94 10.27
C ARG A 123 -6.41 20.95 11.77
N ARG A 124 -5.28 20.41 12.25
CA ARG A 124 -4.89 20.51 13.67
C ARG A 124 -4.75 21.96 14.11
N HIS A 125 -4.16 22.83 13.28
CA HIS A 125 -4.07 24.27 13.55
C HIS A 125 -5.45 24.96 13.62
N GLN A 126 -6.49 24.34 13.05
CA GLN A 126 -7.88 24.81 13.13
C GLN A 126 -8.64 24.18 14.31
N GLY A 127 -7.95 23.44 15.19
CA GLY A 127 -8.56 22.78 16.35
C GLY A 127 -9.23 21.44 16.07
N LYS A 128 -9.09 20.89 14.85
CA LYS A 128 -9.62 19.56 14.53
C LYS A 128 -8.83 18.46 15.24
N THR A 129 -9.55 17.45 15.70
CA THR A 129 -9.05 16.30 16.46
C THR A 129 -9.33 14.99 15.72
N ALA A 130 -8.75 13.88 16.17
CA ALA A 130 -9.07 12.56 15.62
C ALA A 130 -10.55 12.20 15.76
N ALA A 131 -11.24 12.71 16.79
CA ALA A 131 -12.66 12.45 17.01
C ALA A 131 -13.52 12.96 15.86
N ASP A 132 -13.16 14.10 15.26
CA ASP A 132 -13.89 14.73 14.16
C ASP A 132 -13.87 13.91 12.86
N TYR A 133 -13.01 12.88 12.76
CA TYR A 133 -12.83 12.05 11.56
C TYR A 133 -13.21 10.59 11.77
N ARG A 134 -13.65 10.18 12.97
CA ARG A 134 -13.97 8.76 13.26
C ARG A 134 -15.07 8.21 12.35
N ASP A 135 -16.05 9.04 12.03
CA ASP A 135 -17.20 8.66 11.20
C ASP A 135 -16.83 8.41 9.73
N LEU A 136 -15.62 8.78 9.30
CA LEU A 136 -15.09 8.45 7.97
C LEU A 136 -14.69 6.97 7.85
N GLY A 137 -14.64 6.24 8.97
CA GLY A 137 -14.27 4.84 9.02
C GLY A 137 -12.76 4.60 8.97
N LYS A 138 -12.39 3.31 8.96
CA LYS A 138 -11.01 2.86 8.95
C LYS A 138 -10.41 2.92 7.55
N TRP A 139 -9.09 3.15 7.49
CA TRP A 139 -8.28 3.08 6.28
C TRP A 139 -8.80 3.93 5.12
N LEU A 140 -9.42 5.06 5.46
CA LEU A 140 -9.97 6.06 4.53
C LEU A 140 -8.96 6.34 3.40
N LYS A 141 -9.37 6.11 2.16
CA LYS A 141 -8.54 6.44 0.99
C LYS A 141 -8.73 7.91 0.63
N PHE A 142 -7.63 8.63 0.49
CA PHE A 142 -7.62 10.06 0.19
C PHE A 142 -6.52 10.42 -0.82
N ALA A 143 -6.63 11.60 -1.41
CA ALA A 143 -5.63 12.19 -2.29
C ALA A 143 -5.53 13.69 -2.01
N GLU A 144 -4.32 14.25 -2.13
CA GLU A 144 -4.12 15.69 -2.07
C GLU A 144 -4.03 16.27 -3.49
N VAL A 145 -4.94 17.18 -3.83
CA VAL A 145 -5.02 17.80 -5.16
C VAL A 145 -5.19 19.31 -5.00
N GLY A 146 -4.19 20.07 -5.44
CA GLY A 146 -4.24 21.55 -5.39
C GLY A 146 -4.41 22.12 -3.97
N GLY A 147 -3.80 21.47 -2.97
CA GLY A 147 -3.90 21.87 -1.55
C GLY A 147 -5.20 21.46 -0.86
N LYS A 148 -6.09 20.73 -1.55
CA LYS A 148 -7.29 20.14 -1.00
C LYS A 148 -7.07 18.65 -0.74
N ILE A 149 -7.59 18.16 0.37
CA ILE A 149 -7.63 16.72 0.64
C ILE A 149 -8.99 16.21 0.23
N LEU A 150 -8.99 15.29 -0.73
CA LEU A 150 -10.17 14.64 -1.25
C LEU A 150 -10.20 13.20 -0.75
N TYR A 151 -11.37 12.69 -0.39
CA TYR A 151 -11.54 11.30 0.04
C TYR A 151 -12.69 10.64 -0.70
N VAL A 152 -12.66 9.31 -0.76
CA VAL A 152 -13.74 8.53 -1.37
C VAL A 152 -14.83 8.30 -0.33
N SER A 153 -15.99 8.92 -0.53
CA SER A 153 -17.20 8.70 0.26
C SER A 153 -18.18 7.76 -0.46
N SER A 154 -19.24 7.35 0.22
CA SER A 154 -20.35 6.61 -0.39
C SER A 154 -21.06 7.38 -1.52
N ALA A 155 -20.98 8.71 -1.52
CA ALA A 155 -21.54 9.58 -2.54
C ALA A 155 -20.52 9.95 -3.66
N GLY A 156 -19.31 9.40 -3.62
CA GLY A 156 -18.21 9.72 -4.54
C GLY A 156 -17.12 10.56 -3.87
N LEU A 157 -16.33 11.27 -4.68
CA LEU A 157 -15.20 12.06 -4.20
C LEU A 157 -15.69 13.30 -3.45
N ALA A 158 -15.26 13.48 -2.20
CA ALA A 158 -15.65 14.59 -1.33
C ALA A 158 -14.39 15.29 -0.77
N GLU A 159 -14.51 16.58 -0.47
CA GLU A 159 -13.44 17.33 0.21
C GLU A 159 -13.49 17.06 1.71
N LEU A 160 -12.32 16.88 2.33
CA LEU A 160 -12.18 16.64 3.75
C LEU A 160 -12.60 17.90 4.55
N PRO A 161 -13.53 17.76 5.51
CA PRO A 161 -14.03 18.89 6.31
C PRO A 161 -13.00 19.48 7.29
#